data_AF-A0A960TX46-F1
#
_entry.id   AF-A0A960TX46-F1
#
_cell.length_a   1.000
_cell.length_b   1.000
_cell.length_c   1.000
_cell.angle_alpha   90.00
_cell.angle_beta   90.00
_cell.angle_gamma   90.00
#
_symmetry.space_group_name_H-M   'P 1'
#
loop_
_entity.id
_entity.type
_entity.pdbx_description
1 polymer ?
#
loop_
_entity_poly.entity_id
_entity_poly.type
_entity_poly.pdbx_seq_one_letter_code
_entity_poly.pdbx_strand_id
1 'polypeptide(L)' 'ATPVFFGAGAIVEGSAHIGPNAVVGAGAIVGDGATVRNAIVMPGVRVVPGAVVENVVVGEGYEAALEGTGP' A
#
# COMPACT_ATOMS: atom_id res chain seq x y z
N ALA A 1 -9.07 -3.26 17.84
CA ALA A 1 -8.95 -2.97 16.41
C ALA A 1 -7.53 -2.51 16.15
N THR A 2 -6.84 -3.09 15.18
CA THR A 2 -5.51 -2.63 14.79
C THR A 2 -5.67 -1.44 13.84
N PRO A 3 -5.01 -0.30 14.08
CA PRO A 3 -5.28 0.92 13.33
C PRO A 3 -4.78 0.80 11.88
N VAL A 4 -5.46 1.54 11.02
CA VAL A 4 -5.03 1.86 9.65
C VAL A 4 -5.10 3.37 9.51
N PHE A 5 -4.08 3.99 8.92
CA PHE A 5 -4.05 5.42 8.67
C PHE A 5 -4.09 5.72 7.17
N PHE A 6 -4.92 6.70 6.80
CA PHE A 6 -4.97 7.26 5.46
C PHE A 6 -4.65 8.76 5.51
N GLY A 7 -3.63 9.18 4.77
CA GLY A 7 -3.33 10.58 4.53
C GLY A 7 -4.35 11.23 3.60
N ALA A 8 -4.37 12.55 3.60
CA ALA A 8 -5.27 13.32 2.73
C ALA A 8 -5.08 12.94 1.26
N GLY A 9 -6.18 12.66 0.56
CA GLY A 9 -6.16 12.32 -0.87
C GLY A 9 -5.55 10.95 -1.19
N ALA A 10 -5.32 10.08 -0.20
CA ALA A 10 -4.98 8.69 -0.46
C ALA A 10 -6.10 8.00 -1.25
N ILE A 11 -5.74 7.17 -2.23
CA ILE A 11 -6.66 6.43 -3.09
C ILE A 11 -6.41 4.93 -2.87
N VAL A 12 -7.49 4.19 -2.65
CA VAL A 12 -7.49 2.72 -2.60
C VAL A 12 -8.42 2.24 -3.69
N GLU A 13 -7.88 1.52 -4.66
CA GLU A 13 -8.64 1.06 -5.83
C GLU A 13 -9.33 -0.29 -5.56
N GLY A 14 -10.49 -0.48 -6.22
CA GLY A 14 -11.32 -1.69 -6.25
C GLY A 14 -11.15 -2.70 -5.12
N SER A 15 -10.44 -3.78 -5.44
CA SER A 15 -10.24 -4.99 -4.64
C SER A 15 -8.98 -4.95 -3.76
N ALA A 16 -8.37 -3.78 -3.56
CA ALA A 16 -7.21 -3.66 -2.69
C ALA A 16 -7.55 -3.90 -1.21
N HIS A 17 -6.62 -4.54 -0.50
CA HIS A 17 -6.77 -4.94 0.89
C HIS A 17 -5.77 -4.18 1.78
N ILE A 18 -6.28 -3.31 2.64
CA ILE A 18 -5.46 -2.61 3.64
C ILE A 18 -5.62 -3.32 4.99
N GLY A 19 -4.60 -4.10 5.34
CA GLY A 19 -4.51 -4.87 6.57
C GLY A 19 -4.04 -4.05 7.77
N PRO A 20 -3.90 -4.70 8.94
CA PRO A 20 -3.57 -4.04 10.20
C PRO A 20 -2.19 -3.34 10.16
N ASN A 21 -2.04 -2.29 10.97
CA ASN A 21 -0.79 -1.53 11.12
C ASN A 21 -0.27 -0.96 9.79
N ALA A 22 -1.18 -0.60 8.89
CA ALA A 22 -0.85 0.01 7.61
C ALA A 22 -0.99 1.54 7.65
N VAL A 23 -0.05 2.24 7.02
CA VAL A 23 -0.09 3.68 6.79
C VAL A 23 -0.06 3.90 5.29
N VAL A 24 -1.08 4.56 4.75
CA VAL A 24 -1.13 5.03 3.36
C VAL A 24 -0.99 6.54 3.39
N GLY A 25 0.16 7.05 2.95
CA GLY A 25 0.51 8.47 2.99
C GLY A 25 -0.40 9.36 2.13
N ALA A 26 -0.30 10.67 2.32
CA ALA A 26 -1.10 11.64 1.56
C ALA A 26 -0.84 11.51 0.05
N GLY A 27 -1.91 11.48 -0.74
CA GLY A 27 -1.84 11.32 -2.21
C GLY A 27 -1.27 9.98 -2.70
N ALA A 28 -1.01 9.01 -1.82
CA ALA A 28 -0.57 7.69 -2.24
C ALA A 28 -1.73 6.91 -2.90
N ILE A 29 -1.40 6.03 -3.85
CA ILE A 29 -2.36 5.22 -4.59
C ILE A 29 -2.05 3.75 -4.33
N VAL A 30 -3.03 3.01 -3.82
CA VAL A 30 -2.99 1.55 -3.71
C VAL A 30 -3.80 0.95 -4.85
N GLY A 31 -3.09 0.33 -5.79
CA GLY A 31 -3.68 -0.23 -7.00
C GLY A 31 -4.62 -1.41 -6.75
N ASP A 32 -5.53 -1.66 -7.69
CA ASP A 32 -6.54 -2.71 -7.59
C ASP A 32 -5.94 -4.08 -7.22
N GLY A 33 -6.55 -4.78 -6.26
CA GLY A 33 -6.12 -6.09 -5.80
C GLY A 33 -4.82 -6.12 -4.97
N ALA A 34 -4.16 -4.98 -4.76
CA ALA A 34 -2.94 -4.94 -3.94
C ALA A 34 -3.24 -5.19 -2.45
N THR A 35 -2.27 -5.74 -1.73
CA THR A 35 -2.35 -5.96 -0.27
C THR A 35 -1.29 -5.15 0.45
N VAL A 36 -1.69 -4.35 1.44
CA VAL A 36 -0.78 -3.56 2.29
C VAL A 36 -1.03 -3.88 3.75
N ARG A 37 -0.05 -4.43 4.49
CA ARG A 37 -0.19 -4.76 5.92
C ARG A 37 1.13 -4.64 6.66
N ASN A 38 1.09 -4.22 7.92
CA ASN A 38 2.31 -3.99 8.72
C ASN A 38 3.36 -3.17 7.95
N ALA A 39 2.91 -2.12 7.25
CA ALA A 39 3.73 -1.40 6.28
C ALA A 39 3.39 0.09 6.24
N ILE A 40 4.36 0.88 5.79
CA ILE A 40 4.21 2.32 5.58
C ILE A 40 4.44 2.61 4.09
N VAL A 41 3.40 3.11 3.43
CA VAL A 41 3.45 3.66 2.07
C VAL A 41 3.58 5.17 2.21
N MET A 42 4.73 5.74 1.82
CA MET A 42 4.99 7.17 1.96
C MET A 42 4.06 8.02 1.06
N PRO A 43 3.92 9.33 1.34
CA PRO A 43 3.12 10.23 0.51
C PRO A 43 3.48 10.16 -0.98
N GLY A 44 2.46 10.21 -1.85
CA GLY A 44 2.63 10.19 -3.31
C GLY A 44 3.09 8.87 -3.93
N VAL A 45 3.37 7.83 -3.14
CA VAL A 45 3.79 6.51 -3.65
C VAL A 45 2.63 5.81 -4.35
N ARG A 46 2.93 5.10 -5.44
CA ARG A 46 1.98 4.20 -6.13
C ARG A 46 2.36 2.74 -5.91
N VAL A 47 1.48 2.00 -5.25
CA VAL A 47 1.52 0.54 -5.19
C VAL A 47 0.80 0.02 -6.43
N VAL A 48 1.48 -0.79 -7.24
CA VAL A 48 0.90 -1.28 -8.50
C VAL A 48 -0.21 -2.32 -8.21
N PRO A 49 -1.17 -2.52 -9.14
CA PRO A 49 -2.21 -3.54 -8.98
C PRO A 49 -1.65 -4.93 -8.65
N GLY A 50 -2.28 -5.62 -7.71
CA GLY A 50 -1.91 -6.97 -7.27
C GLY A 50 -0.62 -7.08 -6.42
N ALA A 51 0.09 -5.98 -6.14
CA ALA A 51 1.31 -6.04 -5.34
C ALA A 51 1.04 -6.39 -3.88
N VAL A 52 2.02 -7.05 -3.24
CA VAL A 52 2.00 -7.32 -1.79
C VAL A 52 3.08 -6.48 -1.11
N VAL A 53 2.65 -5.56 -0.24
CA VAL A 53 3.51 -4.68 0.56
C VAL A 53 3.34 -5.06 2.02
N GLU A 54 4.31 -5.79 2.55
CA GLU A 54 4.22 -6.35 3.90
C GLU A 54 5.55 -6.24 4.66
N ASN A 55 5.48 -5.81 5.92
CA ASN A 55 6.63 -5.71 6.83
C ASN A 55 7.76 -4.80 6.27
N VAL A 56 7.38 -3.73 5.56
CA VAL A 56 8.31 -2.82 4.86
C VAL A 56 7.89 -1.36 4.94
N VAL A 57 8.81 -0.46 4.62
CA VAL A 57 8.55 0.96 4.35
C VAL A 57 8.86 1.24 2.88
N VAL A 58 7.90 1.79 2.14
CA VAL A 58 8.05 2.15 0.73
C VAL A 58 8.24 3.66 0.61
N GLY A 59 9.44 4.08 0.19
CA GLY A 59 9.84 5.48 0.06
C GLY A 59 9.48 6.11 -1.29
N GLU A 60 9.64 7.44 -1.37
CA GLU A 60 9.41 8.24 -2.59
C GLU A 60 10.27 7.75 -3.78
N GLY A 61 9.73 7.86 -4.99
CA GLY A 61 10.41 7.45 -6.23
C GLY A 61 10.40 5.94 -6.52
N TYR A 62 9.72 5.14 -5.68
CA TYR A 62 9.58 3.71 -5.87
C TYR A 62 8.18 3.36 -6.39
N GLU A 63 8.10 2.79 -7.59
CA GLU A 63 6.92 2.01 -7.99
C GLU A 63 7.10 0.60 -7.42
N ALA A 64 6.31 0.26 -6.41
CA ALA A 64 6.37 -1.05 -5.79
C ALA A 64 5.76 -2.11 -6.70
N ALA A 65 6.50 -2.56 -7.70
CA ALA A 65 6.27 -3.84 -8.38
C ALA A 65 7.11 -4.89 -7.67
N LEU A 66 6.50 -5.69 -6.80
CA LEU A 66 7.15 -6.87 -6.24
C LEU A 66 6.54 -8.12 -6.86
N GLU A 67 7.41 -8.94 -7.45
CA GLU A 67 7.09 -10.25 -8.02
C GLU A 67 6.35 -11.10 -6.99
N GLY A 68 5.15 -11.53 -7.32
CA GLY A 68 4.44 -12.51 -6.52
C GLY A 68 5.16 -13.86 -6.59
N THR A 69 5.89 -14.22 -5.54
CA THR A 69 5.98 -15.64 -5.16
C THR A 69 4.68 -15.98 -4.45
N GLY A 70 3.62 -16.23 -5.24
CA GLY A 70 2.46 -16.96 -4.74
C GLY A 70 2.86 -18.40 -4.37
N PRO A 71 2.07 -19.12 -3.56
CA PRO A 71 2.17 -20.57 -3.48
C PRO A 71 1.93 -21.23 -4.85
#